data_AF-A0A2J4Z0U2-F1
#
_entry.id   AF-A0A2J4Z0U2-F1
#
_cell.length_a   1.000
_cell.length_b   1.000
_cell.length_c   1.000
_cell.angle_alpha   90.00
_cell.angle_beta   90.00
_cell.angle_gamma   90.00
#
_symmetry.space_group_name_H-M   'P 1'
#
loop_
_entity.id
_entity.type
_entity.pdbx_description
1 polymer ?
#
loop_
_entity_poly.entity_id
_entity_poly.type
_entity_poly.pdbx_seq_one_letter_code
_entity_poly.pdbx_strand_id
1 'polypeptide(L)'
;MTDITELAQRLKLEVHRAVSNFNPQMNIKTRDLKELVEALEKAQKLATQQGNIACALFDEVTAQRKRIAELESHTVTVKLPRPGFITVAGERSGVYPKDEVEAALTSQGIKWEAE
;
A
#
# COMPACT_ATOMS: atom_id res chain seq x y z
N MET A 1 16.91 18.21 18.57
CA MET A 1 17.32 16.89 18.08
C MET A 1 18.30 17.17 16.95
N THR A 2 19.58 16.83 17.12
CA THR A 2 20.62 17.13 16.13
C THR A 2 20.54 16.11 15.00
N ASP A 3 20.44 16.56 13.74
CA ASP A 3 20.34 15.69 12.55
C ASP A 3 21.72 15.06 12.23
N ILE A 4 21.74 13.80 11.76
CA ILE A 4 22.97 13.08 11.38
C ILE A 4 23.77 13.86 10.34
N THR A 5 23.09 14.54 9.41
CA THR A 5 23.69 15.35 8.37
C THR A 5 24.43 16.56 8.96
N GLU A 6 23.82 17.22 9.94
CA GLU A 6 24.41 18.39 10.60
C GLU A 6 25.62 18.00 11.46
N LEU A 7 25.52 16.88 12.20
CA LEU A 7 26.63 16.30 12.95
C LEU A 7 27.80 15.89 12.03
N ALA A 8 27.50 15.21 10.92
CA ALA A 8 28.51 14.79 9.94
C ALA A 8 29.21 15.98 9.29
N GLN A 9 28.48 17.07 8.97
CA GLN A 9 29.06 18.30 8.42
C GLN A 9 29.97 19.01 9.42
N ARG A 10 29.56 19.12 10.68
CA ARG A 10 30.39 19.71 11.76
C ARG A 10 31.70 18.94 11.94
N LEU A 11 31.61 17.61 12.01
CA LEU A 11 32.77 16.74 12.12
C LEU A 11 33.70 16.86 10.91
N LYS A 12 33.14 16.89 9.68
CA LYS A 12 33.92 17.06 8.44
C LYS A 12 34.67 18.39 8.40
N LEU A 13 34.05 19.48 8.87
CA LEU A 13 34.70 20.79 8.97
C LEU A 13 35.84 20.79 9.99
N GLU A 14 35.65 20.14 11.14
CA GLU A 14 36.66 20.03 12.19
C GLU A 14 37.86 19.17 11.74
N VAL A 15 37.61 18.06 11.04
CA VAL A 15 38.65 17.24 10.39
C VAL A 15 39.38 18.02 9.30
N HIS A 16 38.69 18.79 8.46
CA HIS A 16 39.34 19.57 7.40
C HIS A 16 40.28 20.64 7.95
N ARG A 17 39.88 21.32 9.03
CA ARG A 17 40.73 22.27 9.76
C ARG A 17 41.98 21.61 10.35
N ALA A 18 41.87 20.34 10.78
CA ALA A 18 42.98 19.55 11.31
C ALA A 18 44.05 19.23 10.26
N VAL A 19 43.62 18.92 9.04
CA VAL A 19 44.53 18.55 7.94
C VAL A 19 45.32 19.76 7.44
N SER A 20 44.72 20.96 7.47
CA SER A 20 45.39 22.20 7.03
C SER A 20 46.34 22.81 8.06
N ASN A 21 46.14 22.57 9.37
CA ASN A 21 46.99 23.04 10.46
C ASN A 21 47.25 21.87 11.43
N PHE A 22 48.30 21.08 11.20
CA PHE A 22 48.62 19.91 12.01
C PHE A 22 49.03 20.34 13.44
N ASN A 23 48.06 20.45 14.35
CA ASN A 23 48.26 20.63 15.78
C ASN A 23 47.99 19.27 16.48
N PRO A 24 48.97 18.66 17.15
CA PRO A 24 48.77 17.39 17.86
C PRO A 24 47.74 17.44 19.01
N GLN A 25 47.32 18.63 19.45
CA GLN A 25 46.28 18.81 20.49
C GLN A 25 44.85 18.87 19.92
N MET A 26 44.60 18.11 18.85
CA MET A 26 43.29 17.99 18.21
C MET A 26 42.20 17.57 19.21
N ASN A 27 41.25 18.47 19.46
CA ASN A 27 40.05 18.18 20.23
C ASN A 27 38.88 18.00 19.26
N ILE A 28 38.88 16.90 18.47
CA ILE A 28 37.59 16.40 17.96
C ILE A 28 36.81 16.11 19.23
N LYS A 29 35.77 16.89 19.49
CA LYS A 29 35.05 16.77 20.76
C LYS A 29 34.54 15.34 20.81
N THR A 30 35.03 14.55 21.78
CA THR A 30 34.59 13.17 22.00
C THR A 30 33.06 13.08 22.11
N ARG A 31 32.43 14.19 22.53
CA ARG A 31 30.99 14.43 22.50
C ARG A 31 30.38 14.32 21.10
N ASP A 32 30.92 15.00 20.09
CA ASP A 32 30.34 15.04 18.74
C ASP A 32 30.47 13.68 18.05
N LEU A 33 31.56 12.95 18.33
CA LEU A 33 31.72 11.55 17.91
C LEU A 33 30.68 10.63 18.57
N LYS A 34 30.46 10.77 19.87
CA LYS A 34 29.45 9.99 20.60
C LYS A 34 28.03 10.29 20.09
N GLU A 35 27.69 11.57 19.90
CA GLU A 35 26.40 11.98 19.35
C GLU A 35 26.18 11.43 17.93
N LEU A 36 27.22 11.43 17.08
CA LEU A 36 27.14 10.84 15.74
C LEU A 36 26.94 9.32 15.78
N VAL A 37 27.66 8.59 16.65
CA VAL A 37 27.50 7.14 16.81
C VAL A 37 26.08 6.81 17.28
N GLU A 38 25.56 7.50 18.30
CA GLU A 38 24.18 7.29 18.78
C GLU A 38 23.14 7.59 17.69
N ALA A 39 23.36 8.63 16.88
CA ALA A 39 22.46 8.97 15.79
C ALA A 39 22.51 7.92 14.67
N LEU A 40 23.70 7.41 14.32
CA LEU A 40 23.87 6.32 13.35
C LEU A 40 23.22 5.01 13.81
N GLU A 41 23.37 4.63 15.08
CA GLU A 41 22.70 3.45 15.64
C GLU A 41 21.17 3.57 15.57
N LYS A 42 20.62 4.75 15.86
CA LYS A 42 19.19 5.02 15.73
C LYS A 42 18.72 4.94 14.27
N ALA A 43 19.47 5.53 13.34
CA ALA A 43 19.14 5.45 11.92
C ALA A 43 19.21 4.03 11.39
N GLN A 44 20.19 3.23 11.81
CA GLN A 44 20.30 1.82 11.43
C GLN A 44 19.09 1.02 11.94
N LYS A 45 18.70 1.19 13.21
CA LYS A 45 17.51 0.54 13.78
C LYS A 45 16.24 0.93 13.03
N LEU A 46 16.08 2.22 12.72
CA LEU A 46 14.92 2.71 11.96
C LEU A 46 14.89 2.13 10.54
N ALA A 47 16.03 2.07 9.84
CA ALA A 47 16.12 1.50 8.51
C ALA A 47 15.78 0.00 8.51
N THR A 48 16.27 -0.77 9.48
CA THR A 48 15.89 -2.17 9.64
C THR A 48 14.40 -2.33 9.92
N GLN A 49 13.83 -1.52 10.81
CA GLN A 49 12.40 -1.56 11.11
C GLN A 49 11.55 -1.22 9.88
N GLN A 50 11.93 -0.19 9.12
CA GLN A 50 11.26 0.19 7.87
C GLN A 50 11.35 -0.92 6.83
N GLY A 51 12.51 -1.57 6.69
CA GLY A 51 12.68 -2.74 5.82
C GLY A 51 11.73 -3.88 6.19
N ASN A 52 11.61 -4.20 7.48
CA ASN A 52 10.70 -5.25 7.96
C ASN A 52 9.23 -4.90 7.69
N ILE A 53 8.84 -3.65 7.91
CA ILE A 53 7.48 -3.17 7.63
C ILE A 53 7.20 -3.24 6.12
N ALA A 54 8.15 -2.82 5.29
CA ALA A 54 8.00 -2.86 3.84
C ALA A 54 7.81 -4.30 3.33
N CYS A 55 8.57 -5.26 3.85
CA CYS A 55 8.37 -6.68 3.52
C CYS A 55 6.97 -7.17 3.91
N ALA A 56 6.52 -6.89 5.14
CA ALA A 56 5.20 -7.30 5.60
C ALA A 56 4.05 -6.69 4.77
N LEU A 57 4.15 -5.40 4.43
CA LEU A 57 3.17 -4.73 3.56
C LEU A 57 3.18 -5.30 2.14
N PHE A 58 4.36 -5.65 1.61
CA PHE A 58 4.47 -6.25 0.29
C PHE A 58 3.79 -7.63 0.24
N ASP A 59 3.98 -8.45 1.28
CA ASP A 59 3.31 -9.74 1.41
C ASP A 59 1.79 -9.58 1.49
N GLU A 60 1.31 -8.63 2.30
CA GLU A 60 -0.12 -8.33 2.44
C GLU A 60 -0.75 -7.85 1.12
N VAL A 61 -0.11 -6.90 0.43
CA VAL A 61 -0.57 -6.42 -0.89
C VAL A 61 -0.61 -7.54 -1.90
N THR A 62 0.37 -8.45 -1.86
CA THR A 62 0.41 -9.62 -2.75
C THR A 62 -0.74 -10.59 -2.47
N ALA A 63 -1.04 -10.84 -1.19
CA ALA A 63 -2.17 -11.66 -0.77
C ALA A 63 -3.51 -11.02 -1.19
N GLN A 64 -3.67 -9.72 -0.98
CA GLN A 64 -4.86 -8.98 -1.40
C GLN A 64 -5.06 -9.01 -2.92
N ARG A 65 -4.00 -8.81 -3.71
CA ARG A 65 -4.05 -8.91 -5.17
C ARG A 65 -4.50 -10.29 -5.65
N LYS A 66 -4.01 -11.36 -5.01
CA LYS A 66 -4.48 -12.73 -5.32
C LYS A 66 -5.96 -12.89 -5.01
N ARG A 67 -6.41 -12.40 -3.86
CA ARG A 67 -7.83 -12.47 -3.47
C ARG A 67 -8.72 -11.67 -4.41
N ILE A 68 -8.29 -10.50 -4.86
CA ILE A 68 -9.01 -9.70 -5.87
C ILE A 68 -9.11 -10.49 -7.17
N ALA A 69 -7.99 -11.04 -7.68
CA ALA A 69 -8.01 -11.83 -8.90
C ALA A 69 -8.92 -13.07 -8.79
N GLU A 70 -8.94 -13.74 -7.64
CA GLU A 70 -9.92 -14.79 -7.35
C GLU A 70 -11.34 -14.24 -7.46
N LEU A 71 -11.69 -13.17 -6.74
CA LEU A 71 -13.03 -12.61 -6.76
C LEU A 71 -13.46 -12.12 -8.16
N GLU A 72 -12.55 -11.50 -8.91
CA GLU A 72 -12.77 -11.05 -10.29
C GLU A 72 -12.99 -12.24 -11.24
N SER A 73 -12.31 -13.38 -11.02
CA SER A 73 -12.61 -14.60 -11.80
C SER A 73 -14.01 -15.17 -11.53
N HIS A 74 -14.62 -14.82 -10.39
CA HIS A 74 -15.98 -15.25 -10.03
C HIS A 74 -17.07 -14.31 -10.57
N THR A 75 -16.81 -13.47 -11.58
CA THR A 75 -17.88 -12.70 -12.23
C THR A 75 -18.89 -13.64 -12.89
N VAL A 76 -20.10 -13.68 -12.34
CA VAL A 76 -21.18 -14.55 -12.81
C VAL A 76 -21.99 -13.83 -13.89
N THR A 77 -21.88 -14.29 -15.14
CA THR A 77 -22.71 -13.78 -16.23
C THR A 77 -24.04 -14.54 -16.27
N VAL A 78 -25.14 -13.86 -15.95
CA VAL A 78 -26.48 -14.45 -16.03
C VAL A 78 -27.05 -14.20 -17.42
N LYS A 79 -27.39 -15.28 -18.13
CA LYS A 79 -28.16 -15.16 -19.38
C LYS A 79 -29.63 -14.95 -19.02
N LEU A 80 -30.13 -13.75 -19.31
CA LEU A 80 -31.54 -13.43 -19.10
C LEU A 80 -32.44 -14.14 -20.13
N PRO A 81 -33.68 -14.50 -19.75
CA PRO A 81 -34.67 -15.04 -20.68
C PRO A 81 -35.01 -14.03 -21.78
N ARG A 82 -35.70 -14.48 -22.85
CA ARG A 82 -36.10 -13.55 -23.91
C ARG A 82 -37.15 -12.56 -23.35
N PRO A 83 -36.98 -11.24 -23.55
CA PRO A 83 -37.97 -10.28 -23.08
C PRO A 83 -39.28 -10.45 -23.84
N GLY A 84 -40.39 -10.46 -23.10
CA GLY A 84 -41.70 -10.13 -23.64
C GLY A 84 -41.78 -8.64 -23.94
N PHE A 85 -42.83 -8.21 -24.65
CA PHE A 85 -43.05 -6.79 -24.93
C PHE A 85 -44.48 -6.41 -24.57
N ILE A 86 -44.61 -5.27 -23.88
CA ILE A 86 -45.90 -4.63 -23.64
C ILE A 86 -45.85 -3.21 -24.19
N THR A 87 -47.01 -2.65 -24.52
CA THR A 87 -47.13 -1.25 -24.91
C THR A 87 -47.86 -0.49 -23.81
N VAL A 88 -47.20 0.49 -23.21
CA VAL A 88 -47.78 1.37 -22.18
C VAL A 88 -47.70 2.80 -22.69
N ALA A 89 -48.83 3.50 -22.71
CA ALA A 89 -48.93 4.88 -23.23
C ALA A 89 -48.34 5.09 -24.66
N GLY A 90 -48.39 4.06 -25.51
CA GLY A 90 -47.88 4.11 -26.89
C GLY A 90 -46.41 3.74 -27.04
N GLU A 91 -45.68 3.50 -25.94
CA GLU A 91 -44.27 3.09 -25.96
C GLU A 91 -44.13 1.58 -25.72
N ARG A 92 -43.28 0.92 -26.51
CA ARG A 92 -43.04 -0.52 -26.43
C ARG A 92 -41.89 -0.81 -25.46
N SER A 93 -42.20 -1.42 -24.32
CA SER A 93 -41.23 -1.76 -23.27
C SER A 93 -40.98 -3.27 -23.22
N GLY A 94 -39.71 -3.66 -23.05
CA GLY A 94 -39.32 -5.04 -22.79
C GLY A 94 -39.59 -5.43 -21.34
N VAL A 95 -40.24 -6.57 -21.11
CA VAL A 95 -40.57 -7.07 -19.77
C VAL A 95 -40.08 -8.50 -19.65
N TYR A 96 -39.42 -8.79 -18.53
CA TYR A 96 -39.00 -10.14 -18.20
C TYR A 96 -39.95 -10.74 -17.17
N PRO A 97 -40.45 -11.97 -17.38
CA PRO A 97 -41.25 -12.66 -16.38
C PRO A 97 -40.40 -12.94 -15.15
N LYS A 98 -40.92 -12.55 -13.99
CA LYS A 98 -40.23 -12.61 -12.69
C LYS A 98 -39.67 -14.01 -12.41
N ASP A 99 -40.50 -15.05 -12.52
CA ASP A 99 -40.14 -16.44 -12.24
C ASP A 99 -38.94 -16.93 -13.07
N GLU A 100 -38.84 -16.52 -14.34
CA GLU A 100 -37.74 -16.92 -15.21
C GLU A 100 -36.44 -16.19 -14.89
N VAL A 101 -36.52 -14.91 -14.48
CA VAL A 101 -35.35 -14.15 -14.02
C VAL A 101 -34.84 -14.73 -12.70
N GLU A 102 -35.73 -15.04 -11.77
CA GLU A 102 -35.38 -15.67 -10.49
C GLU A 102 -34.76 -17.05 -10.69
N ALA A 103 -35.32 -17.87 -11.58
CA ALA A 103 -34.74 -19.15 -11.95
C ALA A 103 -33.35 -18.98 -12.58
N ALA A 104 -33.16 -18.00 -13.47
CA ALA A 104 -31.87 -17.71 -14.08
C ALA A 104 -30.82 -17.29 -13.02
N LEU A 105 -31.18 -16.41 -12.09
CA LEU A 105 -30.31 -15.99 -10.97
C LEU A 105 -29.97 -17.16 -10.05
N THR A 106 -30.96 -17.95 -9.66
CA THR A 106 -30.79 -19.10 -8.76
C THR A 106 -29.95 -20.20 -9.40
N SER A 107 -30.13 -20.46 -10.70
CA SER A 107 -29.31 -21.43 -11.45
C SER A 107 -27.82 -21.08 -11.49
N GLN A 108 -27.52 -19.79 -11.35
CA GLN A 108 -26.17 -19.24 -11.28
C GLN A 108 -25.68 -19.07 -9.82
N GLY A 109 -26.47 -19.52 -8.83
CA GLY A 109 -26.14 -19.40 -7.42
C GLY A 109 -26.23 -17.98 -6.87
N ILE A 110 -26.87 -17.05 -7.58
CA ILE A 110 -27.04 -15.67 -7.15
C ILE A 110 -28.25 -15.57 -6.22
N LYS A 111 -28.01 -15.02 -5.03
CA LYS A 111 -29.06 -14.73 -4.05
C LYS A 111 -29.79 -13.45 -4.44
N TRP A 112 -31.11 -13.44 -4.31
CA TRP A 112 -31.96 -12.29 -4.59
C TRP A 112 -33.06 -12.18 -3.52
N GLU A 113 -33.55 -10.95 -3.31
CA GLU A 113 -34.65 -10.64 -2.41
C GLU A 113 -35.60 -9.69 -3.15
N ALA A 114 -36.91 -9.81 -2.92
CA ALA A 114 -37.90 -8.86 -3.43
C ALA A 114 -38.06 -7.71 -2.42
N GLU A 115 -38.16 -6.48 -2.91
CA GLU A 115 -38.45 -5.28 -2.11
C GLU A 115 -39.93 -5.20 -1.69
#